data_AF-A0A382H2P6-F1
#
_entry.id   AF-A0A382H2P6-F1
#
_cell.length_a   1.000
_cell.length_b   1.000
_cell.length_c   1.000
_cell.angle_alpha   90.00
_cell.angle_beta   90.00
_cell.angle_gamma   90.00
#
_symmetry.space_group_name_H-M   'P 1'
#
loop_
_entity.id
_entity.type
_entity.pdbx_description
1 polymer ?
#
loop_
_entity_poly.entity_id
_entity_poly.type
_entity_poly.pdbx_seq_one_letter_code
_entity_poly.pdbx_strand_id
1 'polypeptide(L)' 'MRLNLLWCWLGIHRYKVIDVSFGFGPSGSIKTLQCKICGTKKVEKG' A
#
# COMPACT_ATOMS: atom_id res chain seq x y z
N MET A 1 20.65 -11.60 -0.63
CA MET A 1 19.27 -12.15 -0.56
C MET A 1 18.34 -11.27 -1.41
N ARG A 2 18.05 -11.65 -2.67
CA ARG A 2 17.28 -10.85 -3.65
C ARG A 2 15.86 -11.40 -3.91
N LEU A 3 15.42 -12.44 -3.19
CA LEU A 3 14.12 -13.10 -3.40
C LEU A 3 12.92 -12.16 -3.22
N ASN A 4 13.05 -11.18 -2.34
CA ASN A 4 11.98 -10.23 -2.05
C ASN A 4 11.58 -9.41 -3.30
N LEU A 5 12.56 -9.04 -4.13
CA LEU A 5 12.33 -8.27 -5.35
C LEU A 5 11.62 -9.12 -6.43
N LEU A 6 12.01 -10.39 -6.56
CA LEU A 6 11.38 -11.35 -7.47
C LEU A 6 9.90 -11.54 -7.15
N TRP A 7 9.52 -11.64 -5.86
CA TRP A 7 8.11 -11.70 -5.47
C TRP A 7 7.32 -10.42 -5.75
N CYS A 8 7.93 -9.23 -5.59
CA CYS A 8 7.29 -7.98 -6.06
C CYS A 8 7.00 -8.03 -7.56
N TRP A 9 7.90 -8.63 -8.35
CA TRP A 9 7.75 -8.73 -9.80
C TRP A 9 6.69 -9.76 -10.22
N LEU A 10 6.55 -10.85 -9.45
CA LEU A 10 5.51 -11.88 -9.59
C LEU A 10 4.12 -11.43 -9.10
N GLY A 11 3.96 -10.18 -8.65
CA GLY A 11 2.68 -9.64 -8.18
C GLY A 11 2.38 -9.91 -6.69
N ILE A 12 3.28 -10.57 -5.96
CA ILE A 12 3.19 -10.74 -4.51
C ILE A 12 3.84 -9.53 -3.85
N HIS A 13 3.03 -8.49 -3.69
CA HIS A 13 3.43 -7.25 -3.05
C HIS A 13 3.11 -7.28 -1.56
N ARG A 14 4.13 -7.12 -0.70
CA ARG A 14 3.91 -6.80 0.72
C ARG A 14 3.60 -5.31 0.87
N TYR A 15 2.30 -5.01 0.91
CA TYR A 15 1.80 -3.69 1.20
C TYR A 15 1.89 -3.39 2.70
N LYS A 16 2.34 -2.18 3.04
CA LYS A 16 2.33 -1.63 4.39
C LYS A 16 1.54 -0.33 4.34
N VAL A 17 0.66 -0.09 5.31
CA VAL A 17 -0.04 1.18 5.44
C VAL A 17 0.99 2.26 5.80
N ILE A 18 1.09 3.30 4.98
CA ILE A 18 2.02 4.42 5.19
C ILE A 18 1.31 5.67 5.68
N ASP A 19 0.05 5.86 5.26
CA ASP A 19 -0.73 7.03 5.60
C ASP A 19 -2.19 6.62 5.76
N VAL A 20 -2.82 7.13 6.81
CA VAL A 20 -4.25 6.99 7.03
C VAL A 20 -4.81 8.38 7.23
N SER A 21 -5.42 8.90 6.20
CA SER A 21 -6.07 10.20 6.21
C SER A 21 -7.54 9.99 6.52
N PHE A 22 -7.95 10.41 7.73
CA PHE A 22 -9.36 10.42 8.13
C PHE A 22 -9.99 11.74 7.73
N GLY A 23 -10.78 11.72 6.65
CA GLY A 23 -11.57 12.87 6.24
C GLY A 23 -12.87 12.93 7.03
N PHE A 24 -13.17 14.07 7.65
CA PHE A 24 -14.48 14.34 8.24
C PHE A 24 -15.49 14.55 7.10
N GLY A 25 -16.10 13.47 6.61
CA GLY A 25 -17.07 13.47 5.51
C GLY A 25 -17.51 12.03 5.17
N PRO A 26 -18.50 11.84 4.27
CA PRO A 26 -19.09 10.53 3.99
C PRO A 26 -18.12 9.50 3.37
N SER A 27 -16.91 9.90 2.98
CA SER A 27 -15.80 9.00 2.64
C SER A 27 -14.92 8.78 3.87
N GLY A 28 -15.31 7.81 4.70
CA GLY A 28 -14.93 7.67 6.11
C GLY A 28 -13.46 7.34 6.42
N SER A 29 -12.59 7.05 5.46
CA SER A 29 -11.13 7.05 5.67
C SER A 29 -10.42 6.72 4.36
N ILE A 30 -9.29 7.37 4.10
CA ILE A 30 -8.44 7.10 2.95
C ILE A 30 -7.17 6.45 3.49
N LYS A 31 -6.96 5.18 3.15
CA LYS A 31 -5.78 4.41 3.53
C LYS A 31 -4.83 4.36 2.34
N THR A 32 -3.65 4.92 2.52
CA THR A 32 -2.58 4.78 1.53
C THR A 32 -1.68 3.62 1.94
N LEU A 33 -1.66 2.58 1.12
CA LEU A 33 -0.78 1.44 1.24
C LEU A 33 0.40 1.58 0.29
N GLN A 34 1.61 1.32 0.76
CA GLN A 34 2.81 1.30 -0.06
C GLN A 34 3.50 -0.05 0.05
N CYS A 35 3.93 -0.58 -1.09
CA CYS A 35 4.74 -1.79 -1.11
C CYS A 35 6.13 -1.49 -0.55
N LYS A 36 6.54 -2.22 0.50
CA LYS A 36 7.84 -2.01 1.18
C LYS A 36 9.04 -2.39 0.31
N ILE A 37 8.80 -3.07 -0.80
CA ILE A 37 9.83 -3.71 -1.63
C ILE A 37 10.06 -2.94 -2.92
N CYS A 38 8.98 -2.60 -3.65
CA CYS A 38 9.05 -1.89 -4.92
C CYS A 38 8.45 -0.48 -4.90
N GLY A 39 7.94 0.00 -3.75
CA GLY A 39 7.47 1.38 -3.59
C GLY A 39 6.12 1.69 -4.22
N THR A 40 5.47 0.73 -4.89
CA THR A 40 4.14 0.89 -5.48
C THR A 40 3.13 1.32 -4.42
N LYS A 41 2.44 2.43 -4.67
CA LYS A 41 1.43 3.02 -3.79
C LYS A 41 0.03 2.70 -4.31
N LYS A 42 -0.84 2.26 -3.41
CA LYS A 42 -2.27 2.03 -3.61
C LYS A 42 -3.04 2.85 -2.60
N VAL A 43 -4.14 3.44 -3.04
CA VAL A 43 -5.05 4.19 -2.17
C VAL A 43 -6.34 3.40 -2.09
N GLU A 44 -6.71 2.99 -0.88
CA GLU A 44 -8.01 2.36 -0.60
C GLU A 44 -8.90 3.37 0.10
N LYS A 45 -10.12 3.53 -0.42
CA LYS A 45 -11.17 4.34 0.19
C LYS A 45 -12.04 3.39 1.01
N GLY A 46 -12.19 3.68 2.30
CA GLY A 46 -13.14 3.00 3.18
C GLY A 46 -14.56 3.49 2.98
#